data_AF-A0A940XER4-F1
#
_entry.id   AF-A0A940XER4-F1
#
_cell.length_a   1.000
_cell.length_b   1.000
_cell.length_c   1.000
_cell.angle_alpha   90.00
_cell.angle_beta   90.00
_cell.angle_gamma   90.00
#
_symmetry.space_group_name_H-M   'P 1'
#
loop_
_entity.id
_entity.type
_entity.pdbx_description
1 polymer ?
#
loop_
_entity_poly.entity_id
_entity_poly.type
_entity_poly.pdbx_seq_one_letter_code
_entity_poly.pdbx_strand_id
1 'polypeptide(L)' 'MTDVVDSDELLRRLHRARACAAEQERNWRERREQLRATDPEGAREAEVRTLAYEAVLRVLDEVVTPGRHGRPL' A
#
# COMPACT_ATOMS: atom_id res chain seq x y z
N MET A 1 -5.65 -30.34 -6.95
CA MET A 1 -6.88 -29.66 -6.53
C MET A 1 -6.55 -28.19 -6.36
N THR A 2 -6.89 -27.36 -7.34
CA THR A 2 -6.89 -25.90 -7.13
C THR A 2 -7.94 -25.64 -6.05
N ASP A 3 -7.48 -25.20 -4.89
CA ASP A 3 -8.36 -24.74 -3.82
C ASP A 3 -9.15 -23.56 -4.38
N VAL A 4 -10.43 -23.81 -4.70
CA VAL A 4 -11.31 -22.79 -5.26
C VAL A 4 -11.61 -21.84 -4.12
N VAL A 5 -10.84 -20.76 -4.05
CA VAL A 5 -11.00 -19.73 -3.02
C VAL A 5 -12.33 -19.02 -3.29
N ASP A 6 -13.21 -19.01 -2.29
CA ASP A 6 -14.44 -18.21 -2.32
C ASP A 6 -14.10 -16.73 -2.56
N SER A 7 -14.95 -16.04 -3.33
CA SER A 7 -14.82 -14.61 -3.59
C SER A 7 -14.74 -13.80 -2.29
N ASP A 8 -15.44 -14.24 -1.24
CA ASP A 8 -15.36 -13.61 0.08
C ASP A 8 -13.98 -13.77 0.74
N GLU A 9 -13.33 -14.92 0.56
CA GLU A 9 -11.99 -15.13 1.08
C GLU A 9 -10.94 -14.32 0.30
N LEU A 10 -11.11 -14.19 -1.02
CA LEU A 10 -10.29 -13.29 -1.83
C LEU A 10 -10.45 -11.84 -1.35
N LEU A 11 -11.69 -11.38 -1.14
CA LEU A 11 -11.95 -10.02 -0.68
C LEU A 11 -11.37 -9.78 0.73
N ARG A 12 -11.49 -10.75 1.65
CA ARG A 12 -10.84 -10.68 2.97
C ARG A 12 -9.32 -10.59 2.87
N ARG A 13 -8.68 -11.35 1.97
CA ARG A 13 -7.23 -11.28 1.74
C ARG A 13 -6.81 -9.93 1.16
N LEU A 14 -7.58 -9.39 0.21
CA LEU A 14 -7.33 -8.07 -0.37
C LEU A 14 -7.47 -6.96 0.68
N HIS A 15 -8.52 -6.99 1.51
CA HIS A 15 -8.67 -6.03 2.59
C HIS A 15 -7.54 -6.13 3.63
N ARG A 16 -7.09 -7.34 3.98
CA ARG A 16 -5.92 -7.52 4.85
C ARG A 16 -4.64 -6.97 4.22
N ALA A 17 -4.40 -7.25 2.94
CA ALA A 17 -3.25 -6.70 2.21
C ALA A 17 -3.29 -5.17 2.18
N ARG A 18 -4.46 -4.58 1.96
CA ARG A 18 -4.67 -3.13 1.98
C ARG A 18 -4.39 -2.53 3.35
N ALA A 19 -4.88 -3.15 4.42
CA ALA A 19 -4.63 -2.70 5.79
C ALA A 19 -3.13 -2.72 6.12
N CYS A 20 -2.43 -3.80 5.74
CA CYS A 20 -0.99 -3.92 5.91
C CYS A 20 -0.23 -2.86 5.10
N ALA A 21 -0.56 -2.65 3.82
CA ALA A 21 0.08 -1.63 3.00
C ALA A 21 -0.13 -0.21 3.57
N ALA A 22 -1.32 0.09 4.11
CA ALA A 22 -1.61 1.36 4.75
C ALA A 22 -0.83 1.57 6.05
N GLU A 23 -0.64 0.52 6.84
CA GLU A 23 0.21 0.57 8.03
C GLU A 23 1.67 0.82 7.68
N GLN A 24 2.19 0.09 6.69
CA GLN A 24 3.57 0.25 6.23
C GLN A 24 3.82 1.64 5.63
N GLU A 25 2.89 2.15 4.83
CA GLU A 25 2.95 3.50 4.27
C GLU A 25 3.11 4.56 5.38
N ARG A 26 2.26 4.50 6.42
CA ARG A 26 2.34 5.38 7.59
C ARG A 26 3.67 5.25 8.32
N ASN A 27 4.11 4.01 8.59
CA ASN A 27 5.37 3.74 9.29
C ASN A 27 6.57 4.33 8.54
N TRP A 28 6.62 4.17 7.21
CA TRP A 28 7.70 4.74 6.39
C TRP A 28 7.62 6.27 6.29
N ARG A 29 6.41 6.82 6.24
CA ARG A 29 6.21 8.28 6.27
C ARG A 29 6.71 8.87 7.58
N GLU A 30 6.34 8.30 8.72
CA GLU A 30 6.83 8.72 10.04
C GLU A 30 8.35 8.59 10.14
N ARG A 31 8.91 7.48 9.66
CA ARG A 31 10.35 7.25 9.68
C ARG A 31 11.12 8.24 8.80
N ARG A 32 10.58 8.61 7.63
CA ARG A 32 11.13 9.68 6.79
C ARG A 32 11.22 11.00 7.54
N GLU A 33 10.16 11.38 8.25
CA GLU A 33 10.16 12.64 9.01
C GLU A 33 11.18 12.63 10.16
N GLN A 34 11.37 11.48 10.81
CA GLN A 34 12.39 11.31 11.85
C GLN A 34 13.83 11.40 11.31
N LEU A 35 14.07 10.87 10.10
CA LEU A 35 15.40 10.82 9.49
C LEU A 35 15.79 12.11 8.76
N ARG A 36 14.81 12.94 8.37
CA ARG A 36 15.02 14.15 7.54
C ARG A 36 16.14 15.08 8.02
N ALA A 37 16.33 15.21 9.32
CA ALA A 37 17.33 16.11 9.91
C ALA A 37 18.71 15.47 10.15
N THR A 38 18.77 14.14 10.29
CA THR A 38 19.97 13.43 10.77
C THR A 38 20.56 12.49 9.73
N ASP A 39 19.75 12.01 8.78
CA ASP A 39 20.12 11.08 7.74
C ASP A 39 19.30 11.34 6.45
N PRO A 40 19.78 12.25 5.58
CA PRO A 40 19.11 12.58 4.33
C PRO A 40 18.96 11.39 3.36
N GLU A 41 19.91 10.46 3.36
CA GLU A 41 19.85 9.27 2.49
C GLU A 41 18.82 8.28 3.02
N GLY A 42 18.82 8.00 4.32
CA GLY A 42 17.78 7.19 4.95
C GLY A 42 16.37 7.77 4.81
N ALA A 43 16.24 9.11 4.83
CA ALA A 43 14.98 9.79 4.53
C ALA A 43 14.52 9.58 3.08
N ARG A 44 15.46 9.55 2.12
CA ARG A 44 15.17 9.28 0.71
C ARG A 44 14.74 7.82 0.50
N GLU A 45 15.41 6.87 1.14
CA GLU A 45 14.98 5.46 1.11
C GLU A 45 13.57 5.29 1.69
N ALA A 46 13.29 5.95 2.81
CA ALA A 46 11.96 5.93 3.43
C ALA A 46 10.90 6.51 2.50
N GLU A 47 11.20 7.60 1.78
CA GLU A 47 10.31 8.17 0.77
C GLU A 47 10.00 7.20 -0.38
N VAL A 48 11.02 6.50 -0.90
CA VAL A 48 10.81 5.48 -1.94
C VAL A 48 9.89 4.37 -1.44
N ARG A 49 10.07 3.91 -0.18
CA ARG A 49 9.19 2.90 0.41
C ARG A 49 7.77 3.42 0.62
N THR A 50 7.58 4.66 1.06
CA THR A 50 6.25 5.30 1.13
C THR A 50 5.56 5.30 -0.23
N LEU A 51 6.24 5.75 -1.29
CA LEU A 51 5.70 5.77 -2.65
C LEU A 51 5.34 4.36 -3.16
N ALA A 52 6.14 3.36 -2.82
CA ALA A 52 5.85 1.97 -3.18
C ALA A 52 4.55 1.46 -2.54
N TYR A 53 4.35 1.71 -1.24
CA TYR A 53 3.10 1.32 -0.57
C TYR A 53 1.89 2.15 -1.03
N GLU A 54 2.06 3.43 -1.34
CA GLU A 54 1.01 4.24 -1.97
C GLU A 54 0.57 3.67 -3.33
N ALA A 55 1.52 3.23 -4.17
CA ALA A 55 1.21 2.60 -5.45
C ALA A 55 0.44 1.27 -5.27
N VAL A 56 0.86 0.43 -4.32
CA VAL A 56 0.14 -0.81 -3.97
C VAL A 56 -1.28 -0.50 -3.49
N LEU A 57 -1.45 0.50 -2.64
CA LEU A 57 -2.77 0.91 -2.15
C LEU A 57 -3.69 1.34 -3.30
N ARG A 58 -3.18 2.11 -4.28
CA ARG A 58 -3.97 2.51 -5.46
C ARG A 58 -4.43 1.31 -6.26
N VAL A 59 -3.56 0.33 -6.49
CA VAL A 59 -3.92 -0.89 -7.22
C VAL A 59 -4.97 -1.70 -6.47
N LEU A 60 -4.77 -1.91 -5.16
CA LEU A 60 -5.73 -2.64 -4.33
C LEU A 60 -7.09 -1.93 -4.26
N ASP A 61 -7.07 -0.60 -4.15
CA ASP A 61 -8.27 0.22 -4.17
C ASP A 61 -9.03 0.09 -5.50
N GLU A 62 -8.35 0.07 -6.63
CA GLU A 62 -8.98 -0.10 -7.95
C GLU A 62 -9.56 -1.52 -8.13
N VAL A 63 -8.88 -2.55 -7.61
CA VAL A 63 -9.38 -3.93 -7.64
C VAL A 63 -10.65 -4.09 -6.79
N VAL A 64 -10.68 -3.48 -5.60
CA VAL A 64 -11.82 -3.57 -4.67
C VAL A 64 -12.92 -2.58 -5.03
N THR A 65 -12.58 -1.43 -5.61
CA THR A 65 -13.51 -0.35 -5.96
C THR A 65 -13.08 0.26 -7.29
N PRO A 66 -13.48 -0.34 -8.43
CA PRO A 66 -13.12 0.16 -9.75
C PRO A 66 -13.58 1.61 -9.95
N GLY A 67 -12.73 2.43 -10.58
CA GLY A 67 -12.99 3.84 -10.84
C GLY A 67 -12.72 4.79 -9.66
N ARG A 68 -12.29 4.28 -8.50
CA ARG A 68 -12.02 5.09 -7.29
C ARG A 68 -10.98 6.18 -7.53
N HIS A 69 -10.00 5.91 -8.39
CA HIS A 69 -8.92 6.85 -8.69
C HIS A 69 -9.13 7.63 -10.00
N GLY A 70 -10.34 7.59 -10.56
CA GLY A 70 -10.74 8.43 -11.70
C GLY A 70 -10.02 8.13 -13.02
N ARG A 71 -9.29 7.02 -13.12
CA ARG A 71 -8.71 6.56 -14.40
C ARG A 71 -9.75 5.69 -15.12
N PRO A 72 -10.28 6.08 -16.28
CA PRO A 72 -11.10 5.20 -17.09
C PRO A 72 -10.23 4.02 -17.56
N LEU A 73 -10.76 2.79 -17.51
CA LEU A 73 -10.15 1.61 -18.10
C LEU A 73 -10.07 1.74 -19.63
#